data_AF-A0A959TDC6-F1
#
_entry.id   AF-A0A959TDC6-F1
#
_cell.length_a   1.000
_cell.length_b   1.000
_cell.length_c   1.000
_cell.angle_alpha   90.00
_cell.angle_beta   90.00
_cell.angle_gamma   90.00
#
_symmetry.space_group_name_H-M   'P 1'
#
loop_
_entity.id
_entity.type
_entity.pdbx_description
1 polymer ?
#
loop_
_entity_poly.entity_id
_entity_poly.type
_entity_poly.pdbx_seq_one_letter_code
_entity_poly.pdbx_strand_id
1 'polypeptide(L)' 'MSISKLASVHPDAKLGANVTVEPFATIQADVQVGDGTWIGPNAVLMNGARVGNDCRIFPGAVIAAIPQDLKFAG' A
#
# COMPACT_ATOMS: atom_id res chain seq x y z
N MET A 1 -2.92 -6.11 -13.94
CA MET A 1 -2.68 -5.05 -12.94
C MET A 1 -3.31 -3.77 -13.45
N SER A 2 -3.99 -3.01 -12.58
CA SER A 2 -4.64 -1.75 -12.93
C SER A 2 -4.22 -0.68 -11.92
N ILE A 3 -3.35 0.24 -12.33
CA ILE A 3 -2.88 1.35 -11.48
C ILE A 3 -3.42 2.65 -12.06
N SER A 4 -4.16 3.40 -11.23
CA SER A 4 -4.62 4.73 -11.60
C SER A 4 -3.44 5.65 -11.90
N LYS A 5 -3.55 6.48 -12.94
CA LYS A 5 -2.56 7.56 -13.22
C LYS A 5 -2.47 8.62 -12.12
N LEU A 6 -3.45 8.64 -11.22
CA LEU A 6 -3.51 9.54 -10.07
C LEU A 6 -3.01 8.89 -8.78
N ALA A 7 -2.61 7.61 -8.80
CA ALA A 7 -1.95 6.96 -7.68
C ALA A 7 -0.47 7.34 -7.64
N SER A 8 0.08 7.47 -6.42
CA SER A 8 1.51 7.63 -6.21
C SER A 8 2.10 6.30 -5.79
N VAL A 9 2.83 5.63 -6.68
CA VAL A 9 3.45 4.33 -6.41
C VAL A 9 4.95 4.46 -6.61
N HIS A 10 5.72 4.21 -5.54
CA HIS A 10 7.16 4.22 -5.64
C HIS A 10 7.65 3.08 -6.56
N PRO A 11 8.65 3.30 -7.44
CA PRO A 11 9.13 2.29 -8.39
C PRO A 11 9.67 1.00 -7.71
N ASP A 12 10.18 1.12 -6.49
CA ASP A 12 10.72 -0.04 -5.74
C ASP A 12 9.65 -0.89 -5.04
N ALA A 13 8.39 -0.42 -5.00
CA ALA A 13 7.29 -1.19 -4.41
C ALA A 13 7.04 -2.47 -5.21
N LYS A 14 6.84 -3.59 -4.51
CA LYS A 14 6.62 -4.91 -5.12
C LYS A 14 5.14 -5.23 -5.11
N LEU A 15 4.51 -5.15 -6.28
CA LEU A 15 3.09 -5.46 -6.46
C LEU A 15 2.95 -6.76 -7.26
N GLY A 16 2.15 -7.69 -6.74
CA GLY A 16 1.83 -8.96 -7.38
C GLY A 16 0.96 -8.82 -8.64
N ALA A 17 0.66 -9.95 -9.27
CA ALA A 17 -0.22 -10.01 -10.42
C ALA A 17 -1.63 -9.52 -10.07
N ASN A 18 -2.31 -8.88 -11.02
CA ASN A 18 -3.71 -8.45 -10.88
C ASN A 18 -4.03 -7.51 -9.70
N VAL A 19 -3.03 -6.87 -9.09
CA VAL A 19 -3.26 -5.80 -8.12
C VAL A 19 -3.99 -4.63 -8.79
N THR A 20 -4.95 -4.05 -8.05
CA THR A 20 -5.64 -2.82 -8.43
C THR A 20 -5.30 -1.71 -7.44
N VAL A 21 -4.88 -0.56 -7.96
CA VAL A 21 -4.55 0.64 -7.17
C VAL A 21 -5.41 1.80 -7.65
N GLU A 22 -6.32 2.22 -6.79
CA GLU A 22 -7.29 3.29 -7.06
C GLU A 22 -6.65 4.69 -6.97
N PRO A 23 -7.30 5.74 -7.52
CA PRO A 23 -6.80 7.11 -7.48
C PRO A 23 -6.37 7.59 -6.09
N PHE A 24 -5.28 8.37 -6.04
CA PHE A 24 -4.75 9.01 -4.84
C PHE A 24 -4.28 8.06 -3.73
N ALA A 25 -4.28 6.74 -3.97
CA ALA A 25 -3.54 5.82 -3.12
C ALA A 25 -2.04 6.15 -3.17
N THR A 26 -1.36 6.03 -2.03
CA THR A 26 0.08 6.25 -1.90
C THR A 26 0.76 4.97 -1.42
N ILE A 27 1.76 4.49 -2.17
CA ILE A 27 2.51 3.26 -1.87
C ILE A 27 4.00 3.62 -1.81
N GLN A 28 4.61 3.46 -0.64
CA GLN A 28 6.02 3.77 -0.40
C GLN A 28 6.98 2.67 -0.92
N ALA A 29 8.29 2.94 -0.86
CA ALA A 29 9.33 2.12 -1.46
C ALA A 29 9.40 0.69 -0.90
N ASP A 30 9.40 0.52 0.43
CA ASP A 30 9.47 -0.80 1.06
C ASP A 30 8.08 -1.39 1.33
N VAL A 31 7.31 -1.58 0.27
CA VAL A 31 5.98 -2.20 0.33
C VAL A 31 5.94 -3.47 -0.52
N GLN A 32 5.28 -4.50 0.00
CA GLN A 32 4.98 -5.73 -0.74
C GLN A 32 3.49 -6.02 -0.68
N VAL A 33 2.89 -6.25 -1.84
CA VAL A 33 1.45 -6.56 -2.00
C VAL A 33 1.31 -7.82 -2.83
N GLY A 34 0.58 -8.80 -2.29
CA GLY A 34 0.27 -10.05 -2.95
C GLY A 34 -0.72 -9.94 -4.11
N ASP A 35 -0.88 -11.03 -4.84
CA ASP A 35 -1.69 -11.11 -6.06
C ASP A 35 -3.17 -10.84 -5.77
N GLY A 36 -3.87 -10.24 -6.74
CA GLY A 36 -5.33 -10.03 -6.69
C GLY A 36 -5.79 -8.97 -5.67
N THR A 37 -4.88 -8.37 -4.90
CA THR A 37 -5.23 -7.38 -3.89
C THR A 37 -5.75 -6.08 -4.50
N TRP A 38 -6.81 -5.55 -3.90
CA TRP A 38 -7.40 -4.26 -4.25
C TRP A 38 -7.06 -3.20 -3.18
N ILE A 39 -6.54 -2.06 -3.63
CA ILE A 39 -6.15 -0.92 -2.82
C ILE A 39 -7.04 0.27 -3.18
N GLY A 40 -7.92 0.63 -2.25
CA GLY A 40 -8.92 1.68 -2.40
C GLY A 40 -8.33 3.10 -2.46
N PRO A 41 -9.14 4.08 -2.91
CA PRO A 41 -8.68 5.45 -3.10
C PRO A 41 -8.22 6.08 -1.77
N ASN A 42 -7.18 6.91 -1.85
CA ASN A 42 -6.56 7.57 -0.69
C ASN A 42 -5.99 6.62 0.39
N ALA A 43 -5.89 5.31 0.15
CA ALA A 43 -5.17 4.42 1.06
C ALA A 43 -3.67 4.73 1.03
N VAL A 44 -3.00 4.63 2.19
CA VAL A 44 -1.58 4.91 2.34
C VAL A 44 -0.88 3.67 2.89
N LEU A 45 -0.02 3.05 2.08
CA LEU A 45 0.85 1.95 2.48
C LEU A 45 2.25 2.49 2.69
N MET A 46 2.69 2.49 3.95
CA MET A 46 3.99 3.02 4.36
C MET A 46 5.07 1.91 4.35
N ASN A 47 6.34 2.31 4.42
CA ASN A 47 7.48 1.39 4.47
C ASN A 47 7.29 0.31 5.55
N GLY A 48 7.61 -0.92 5.20
CA GLY A 48 7.43 -2.11 6.03
C GLY A 48 6.08 -2.81 5.83
N ALA A 49 5.13 -2.24 5.08
CA ALA A 49 3.84 -2.91 4.82
C ALA A 49 4.04 -4.22 4.03
N ARG A 50 3.40 -5.29 4.50
CA ARG A 50 3.33 -6.62 3.84
C ARG A 50 1.87 -7.04 3.77
N VAL A 51 1.30 -7.00 2.58
CA VAL A 51 -0.10 -7.36 2.33
C VAL A 51 -0.14 -8.66 1.54
N GLY A 52 -0.97 -9.61 1.99
CA GLY A 52 -1.13 -10.90 1.33
C GLY A 52 -1.90 -10.84 0.00
N ASN A 53 -2.30 -12.00 -0.49
CA ASN A 53 -3.13 -12.13 -1.69
C ASN A 53 -4.61 -11.83 -1.38
N ASP A 54 -5.37 -11.43 -2.40
CA ASP A 54 -6.82 -11.26 -2.38
C ASP A 54 -7.35 -10.36 -1.24
N CYS A 55 -6.50 -9.45 -0.77
CA CYS A 55 -6.85 -8.50 0.28
C CYS A 55 -7.67 -7.33 -0.29
N ARG A 56 -8.41 -6.66 0.60
CA ARG A 56 -9.08 -5.39 0.29
C ARG A 56 -8.66 -4.34 1.30
N ILE A 57 -7.91 -3.34 0.84
CA ILE A 57 -7.53 -2.18 1.64
C ILE A 57 -8.53 -1.07 1.32
N PHE A 58 -9.41 -0.75 2.26
CA PHE A 58 -10.51 0.19 2.04
C PHE A 58 -10.02 1.65 1.99
N PRO A 59 -10.83 2.57 1.44
CA PRO A 59 -10.45 3.96 1.26
C PRO A 59 -9.95 4.62 2.55
N GLY A 60 -8.85 5.37 2.44
CA GLY A 60 -8.28 6.12 3.57
C GLY A 60 -7.57 5.29 4.64
N ALA A 61 -7.47 3.97 4.49
CA ALA A 61 -6.70 3.14 5.41
C ALA A 61 -5.20 3.51 5.37
N VAL A 62 -4.56 3.55 6.55
CA VAL A 62 -3.12 3.78 6.68
C VAL A 62 -2.48 2.52 7.26
N ILE A 63 -1.55 1.92 6.53
CA ILE A 63 -0.90 0.65 6.87
C ILE A 63 0.59 0.89 7.13
N ALA A 64 1.10 0.27 8.21
CA ALA A 64 2.49 0.35 8.64
C ALA A 64 2.98 1.77 8.98
N ALA A 65 2.08 2.64 9.44
CA ALA A 65 2.49 3.92 10.02
C ALA A 65 3.42 3.72 11.21
N ILE A 66 4.22 4.75 11.49
CA ILE A 66 5.15 4.75 12.61
C ILE A 66 4.43 4.38 13.91
N PRO A 67 5.00 3.48 14.74
CA PRO A 67 4.41 3.13 16.02
C PRO A 67 4.18 4.36 16.91
N GLN A 68 3.05 4.37 17.60
CA GLN A 68 2.72 5.42 18.59
C GLN A 68 3.33 5.16 19.97
N ASP A 69 4.20 4.16 20.09
CA ASP A 69 4.94 3.89 21.33
C ASP A 69 6.03 4.95 21.52
N LEU A 70 6.04 5.60 22.68
CA LEU A 70 7.04 6.61 23.05
C LEU A 70 8.46 6.05 23.13
N LYS A 71 8.61 4.73 23.28
CA LYS A 71 9.92 4.06 23.31
C LYS A 71 10.44 3.65 21.93
N PHE A 72 9.63 3.85 20.88
CA PHE A 72 10.07 3.58 19.52
C PHE A 72 11.18 4.57 19.12
N ALA A 73 12.31 4.04 18.63
CA ALA A 73 13.52 4.83 18.35
C ALA A 73 13.93 4.81 16.87
N GLY A 74 13.05 4.35 15.97
CA GLY A 74 13.36 4.14 14.55
C GLY A 74 13.72 2.68 14.29
#